data_AF-A0A0I9U9D2-F1
#
_entry.id   AF-A0A0I9U9D2-F1
#
_cell.length_a   1.000
_cell.length_b   1.000
_cell.length_c   1.000
_cell.angle_alpha   90.00
_cell.angle_beta   90.00
_cell.angle_gamma   90.00
#
_symmetry.space_group_name_H-M   'P 1'
#
loop_
_entity.id
_entity.type
_entity.pdbx_description
1 polymer ?
#
loop_
_entity_poly.entity_id
_entity_poly.type
_entity_poly.pdbx_seq_one_letter_code
_entity_poly.pdbx_strand_id
1 'polypeptide(L)'
;MKNVRKMLIVAAVTGALVTVSSAATANADVVGMDPNLGPAGPALDVPPPPPLPAPDVPPPPAPVGFDPAPPPPPPVPIKAYSVNWDAIAQCESGGNWSINTGNGYSGGLQFSPSTWRANGGSGSANNASREEQIRVAENVLRSQGIGAWPVCGRRG
;
A
#
# COMPACT_ATOMS: atom_id res chain seq x y z
N MET A 1 17.06 -32.80 -28.19
CA MET A 1 18.47 -32.95 -27.80
C MET A 1 18.88 -31.74 -26.98
N LYS A 2 19.48 -31.98 -25.81
CA LYS A 2 20.32 -31.07 -25.00
C LYS A 2 19.64 -29.89 -24.29
N ASN A 3 18.99 -30.25 -23.18
CA ASN A 3 19.09 -29.50 -21.93
C ASN A 3 20.58 -29.27 -21.60
N VAL A 4 21.03 -28.03 -21.47
CA VAL A 4 22.34 -27.70 -20.89
C VAL A 4 22.15 -26.75 -19.71
N ARG A 5 22.32 -27.32 -18.52
CA ARG A 5 22.55 -26.66 -17.24
C ARG A 5 23.99 -26.11 -17.21
N LYS A 6 24.20 -24.88 -16.73
CA LYS A 6 25.43 -24.27 -16.12
C LYS A 6 25.48 -22.77 -16.50
N MET A 7 25.70 -21.78 -15.64
CA MET A 7 26.31 -21.66 -14.31
C MET A 7 25.60 -20.52 -13.55
N LEU A 8 25.21 -20.67 -12.28
CA LEU A 8 26.01 -20.38 -11.08
C LEU A 8 26.91 -19.13 -11.20
N ILE A 9 26.42 -17.97 -10.74
CA ILE A 9 27.27 -16.93 -10.16
C ILE A 9 26.66 -16.55 -8.81
N VAL A 10 27.26 -17.09 -7.77
CA VAL A 10 27.26 -16.56 -6.41
C VAL A 10 28.12 -15.30 -6.42
N ALA A 11 27.59 -14.17 -5.95
CA ALA A 11 28.40 -13.01 -5.58
C ALA A 11 27.84 -12.42 -4.27
N ALA A 12 28.77 -12.16 -3.36
CA ALA A 12 28.59 -11.98 -1.94
C ALA A 12 27.86 -10.70 -1.53
N VAL A 13 27.22 -10.81 -0.37
CA VAL A 13 26.79 -9.71 0.49
C VAL A 13 28.02 -8.93 0.95
N THR A 14 28.13 -7.68 0.54
CA THR A 14 28.94 -6.66 1.23
C THR A 14 27.97 -5.61 1.74
N GLY A 15 27.70 -5.67 3.05
CA GLY A 15 26.88 -4.70 3.75
C GLY A 15 27.60 -3.37 3.91
N ALA A 16 26.84 -2.27 3.74
CA ALA A 16 27.17 -0.97 4.29
C ALA A 16 26.03 -0.59 5.24
N LEU A 17 26.29 -0.66 6.55
CA LEU A 17 25.44 0.00 7.55
C LEU A 17 25.57 1.51 7.34
N VAL A 18 24.47 2.18 6.98
CA VAL A 18 24.39 3.64 7.11
C VAL A 18 23.91 3.93 8.52
N THR A 19 24.84 4.33 9.38
CA THR A 19 24.56 4.96 10.66
C THR A 19 24.01 6.37 10.40
N VAL A 20 22.71 6.59 10.60
CA VAL A 20 22.17 7.95 10.70
C VAL A 20 22.40 8.46 12.12
N SER A 21 23.40 9.32 12.26
CA SER A 21 23.61 10.12 13.47
C SER A 21 22.56 11.23 13.52
N SER A 22 21.84 11.31 14.63
CA SER A 22 20.94 12.41 14.95
C SER A 22 21.74 13.63 15.40
N ALA A 23 21.58 14.76 14.71
CA ALA A 23 21.78 16.11 15.27
C ALA A 23 21.29 17.15 14.25
N ALA A 24 20.04 17.60 14.38
CA ALA A 24 19.58 18.83 13.76
C ALA A 24 19.49 19.90 14.86
N THR A 25 20.57 20.67 15.01
CA THR A 25 20.54 21.98 15.66
C THR A 25 19.88 22.97 14.70
N ALA A 26 18.66 23.40 15.03
CA ALA A 26 18.03 24.55 14.39
C ALA A 26 18.34 25.80 15.24
N ASN A 27 19.12 26.71 14.67
CA ASN A 27 19.19 28.10 15.12
C ASN A 27 18.15 28.88 14.30
N ALA A 28 17.27 29.63 14.95
CA ALA A 28 16.49 30.68 14.32
C ALA A 28 16.13 31.74 15.36
N ASP A 29 17.05 32.70 15.54
CA ASP A 29 16.79 33.99 16.15
C ASP A 29 16.55 34.98 14.98
N VAL A 30 15.29 35.26 14.67
CA VAL A 30 14.86 36.49 13.96
C VAL A 30 13.43 36.77 14.40
N VAL A 31 13.29 37.61 15.42
CA VAL A 31 12.02 38.28 15.71
C VAL A 31 11.81 39.35 14.64
N GLY A 32 11.03 39.02 13.61
CA GLY A 32 10.43 40.01 12.73
C GLY A 32 9.25 40.66 13.44
N MET A 33 9.44 41.86 13.98
CA MET A 33 8.35 42.72 14.43
C MET A 33 7.54 43.19 13.22
N ASP A 34 6.28 42.76 13.14
CA ASP A 34 5.27 43.33 12.24
C ASP A 34 4.73 44.65 12.84
N PRO A 35 4.85 45.80 12.15
CA PRO A 35 4.44 47.10 12.69
C PRO A 35 2.94 47.42 12.53
N ASN A 36 2.09 46.46 12.11
CA ASN A 36 0.67 46.71 11.82
C ASN A 36 -0.33 46.04 12.78
N LEU A 37 0.12 45.42 13.86
CA LEU A 37 -0.78 44.89 14.88
C LEU A 37 -1.19 46.01 15.86
N GLY A 38 -2.39 46.56 15.66
CA GLY A 38 -3.07 47.39 16.66
C GLY A 38 -3.32 46.64 17.97
N PRO A 39 -3.54 47.34 19.10
CA PRO A 39 -3.74 46.67 20.38
C PRO A 39 -4.95 45.75 20.32
N ALA A 40 -4.73 44.47 20.62
CA ALA A 40 -5.79 43.50 20.82
C ALA A 40 -6.72 44.01 21.92
N GLY A 41 -7.98 44.24 21.56
CA GLY A 41 -9.05 44.48 22.53
C GLY A 41 -9.21 43.27 23.48
N PRO A 42 -9.89 43.44 24.62
CA PRO A 42 -10.09 42.33 25.56
C PRO A 42 -10.81 41.19 24.84
N ALA A 43 -10.20 40.01 24.87
CA ALA A 43 -10.83 38.78 24.42
C ALA A 43 -12.17 38.63 25.17
N LEU A 44 -13.27 38.55 24.43
CA LEU A 44 -14.54 38.12 25.00
C LEU A 44 -14.32 36.70 25.52
N ASP A 45 -14.49 36.52 26.82
CA ASP A 45 -14.46 35.23 27.50
C ASP A 45 -15.65 34.40 26.99
N VAL A 46 -15.44 33.71 25.87
CA VAL A 46 -16.42 32.77 25.33
C VAL A 46 -16.22 31.45 26.09
N PRO A 47 -17.23 31.00 26.86
CA PRO A 47 -17.11 29.75 27.60
C PRO A 47 -16.91 28.59 26.62
N PRO A 48 -16.13 27.55 26.99
CA PRO A 48 -15.94 26.38 26.15
C PRO A 48 -17.29 25.71 25.86
N PRO A 49 -17.49 25.16 24.65
CA PRO A 49 -18.70 24.43 24.33
C PRO A 49 -18.88 23.23 25.28
N PRO A 50 -20.11 22.85 25.61
CA PRO A 50 -20.36 21.68 26.44
C PRO A 50 -19.79 20.42 25.76
N PRO A 51 -19.31 19.44 26.55
CA PRO A 51 -18.81 18.19 25.99
C PRO A 51 -19.91 17.48 25.19
N LEU A 52 -19.55 16.95 24.02
CA LEU A 52 -20.44 16.11 23.23
C LEU A 52 -20.84 14.88 24.06
N PRO A 53 -22.07 14.34 23.88
CA PRO A 53 -22.45 13.09 24.50
C PRO A 53 -21.50 11.99 24.02
N ALA A 54 -21.01 11.17 24.96
CA ALA A 54 -20.20 10.02 24.61
C ALA A 54 -21.00 9.09 23.70
N PRO A 55 -20.37 8.45 22.69
CA PRO A 55 -21.01 7.35 21.99
C PRO A 55 -21.42 6.27 22.99
N ASP A 56 -22.60 5.66 22.82
CA ASP A 56 -23.04 4.49 23.58
C ASP A 56 -22.09 3.32 23.30
N VAL A 57 -20.99 3.27 24.04
CA VAL A 57 -20.06 2.15 24.03
C VAL A 57 -20.75 1.01 24.79
N PRO A 58 -21.01 -0.15 24.16
CA PRO A 58 -21.59 -1.27 24.87
C PRO A 58 -20.70 -1.66 26.06
N PRO A 59 -21.28 -2.11 27.18
CA PRO A 59 -20.49 -2.49 28.35
C PRO A 59 -19.48 -3.57 27.96
N PRO A 60 -18.25 -3.51 28.51
CA PRO A 60 -17.27 -4.56 28.29
C PRO A 60 -17.87 -5.90 28.74
N PRO A 61 -17.63 -6.99 28.01
CA PRO A 61 -18.09 -8.31 28.44
C PRO A 61 -17.52 -8.62 29.83
N ALA A 62 -18.34 -9.26 30.67
CA ALA A 62 -17.93 -9.69 31.99
C ALA A 62 -16.64 -10.54 31.91
N PRO A 63 -15.76 -10.50 32.95
CA PRO A 63 -14.58 -11.35 32.98
C PRO A 63 -15.03 -12.81 33.01
N VAL A 64 -14.89 -13.49 31.87
CA VAL A 64 -14.99 -14.95 31.81
C VAL A 64 -13.86 -15.53 32.65
N GLY A 65 -14.18 -16.51 33.52
CA GLY A 65 -13.18 -17.19 34.33
C GLY A 65 -12.06 -17.74 33.46
N PHE A 66 -10.82 -17.72 33.97
CA PHE A 66 -9.68 -18.32 33.29
C PHE A 66 -9.84 -19.86 33.32
N ASP A 67 -10.51 -20.41 32.31
CA ASP A 67 -10.47 -21.84 32.02
C ASP A 67 -9.02 -22.21 31.63
N PRO A 68 -8.37 -23.17 32.33
CA PRO A 68 -6.97 -23.54 32.06
C PRO A 68 -6.71 -24.17 30.68
N ALA A 69 -7.77 -24.45 29.91
CA ALA A 69 -7.69 -25.03 28.58
C ALA A 69 -8.84 -24.50 27.70
N PRO A 70 -8.73 -23.27 27.17
CA PRO A 70 -9.68 -22.83 26.14
C PRO A 70 -9.57 -23.78 24.94
N PRO A 71 -10.69 -24.17 24.31
CA PRO A 71 -10.62 -24.85 23.03
C PRO A 71 -9.82 -23.99 22.05
N PRO A 72 -9.05 -24.58 21.12
CA PRO A 72 -8.34 -23.80 20.13
C PRO A 72 -9.36 -22.89 19.42
N PRO A 73 -9.04 -21.61 19.19
CA PRO A 73 -9.94 -20.74 18.47
C PRO A 73 -10.29 -21.38 17.12
N PRO A 74 -11.53 -21.24 16.64
CA PRO A 74 -11.84 -21.67 15.29
C PRO A 74 -10.84 -21.01 14.34
N PRO A 75 -10.43 -21.68 13.24
CA PRO A 75 -9.58 -21.05 12.25
C PRO A 75 -10.26 -19.74 11.83
N VAL A 76 -9.58 -18.62 12.06
CA VAL A 76 -10.05 -17.34 11.57
C VAL A 76 -10.23 -17.49 10.06
N PRO A 77 -11.39 -17.12 9.49
CA PRO A 77 -11.51 -17.11 8.04
C PRO A 77 -10.40 -16.20 7.53
N ILE A 78 -9.46 -16.75 6.78
CA ILE A 78 -8.51 -15.94 6.03
C ILE A 78 -9.39 -15.16 5.07
N LYS A 79 -9.62 -13.88 5.37
CA LYS A 79 -10.36 -13.00 4.48
C LYS A 79 -9.48 -12.86 3.25
N ALA A 80 -9.71 -13.72 2.27
CA ALA A 80 -9.20 -13.51 0.93
C ALA A 80 -9.88 -12.23 0.48
N TYR A 81 -9.21 -11.10 0.66
CA TYR A 81 -9.55 -9.88 -0.05
C TYR A 81 -9.25 -10.20 -1.51
N SER A 82 -10.22 -10.81 -2.19
CA SER A 82 -10.13 -11.04 -3.62
C SER A 82 -10.16 -9.68 -4.28
N VAL A 83 -9.02 -9.26 -4.81
CA VAL A 83 -8.91 -7.99 -5.54
C VAL A 83 -9.77 -8.09 -6.80
N ASN A 84 -10.65 -7.11 -7.01
CA ASN A 84 -11.42 -7.01 -8.24
C ASN A 84 -10.55 -6.43 -9.35
N TRP A 85 -9.81 -7.32 -10.02
CA TRP A 85 -8.90 -6.97 -11.11
C TRP A 85 -9.59 -6.34 -12.32
N ASP A 86 -10.87 -6.63 -12.57
CA ASP A 86 -11.61 -5.96 -13.64
C ASP A 86 -11.87 -4.49 -13.32
N ALA A 87 -12.19 -4.17 -12.07
CA ALA A 87 -12.37 -2.79 -11.65
C ALA A 87 -11.06 -1.99 -11.75
N ILE A 88 -9.93 -2.62 -11.43
CA ILE A 88 -8.60 -2.04 -11.63
C ILE A 88 -8.33 -1.89 -13.13
N ALA A 89 -8.55 -2.91 -13.95
CA ALA A 89 -8.33 -2.83 -15.40
C ALA A 89 -9.24 -1.78 -16.07
N GLN A 90 -10.47 -1.61 -15.58
CA GLN A 90 -11.36 -0.55 -16.04
C GLN A 90 -10.80 0.84 -15.74
N CYS A 91 -10.12 1.01 -14.61
CA CYS A 91 -9.45 2.24 -14.26
C CYS A 91 -8.16 2.47 -15.05
N GLU A 92 -7.36 1.42 -15.24
CA GLU A 92 -6.02 1.47 -15.84
C GLU A 92 -6.05 1.58 -17.37
N SER A 93 -6.87 0.77 -18.03
CA SER A 93 -6.91 0.67 -19.49
C SER A 93 -8.29 0.88 -20.11
N GLY A 94 -9.29 1.25 -19.30
CA GLY A 94 -10.68 1.24 -19.73
C GLY A 94 -11.25 -0.16 -19.94
N GLY A 95 -10.61 -1.20 -19.38
CA GLY A 95 -11.03 -2.60 -19.48
C GLY A 95 -10.46 -3.32 -20.70
N ASN A 96 -9.58 -2.68 -21.46
CA ASN A 96 -8.93 -3.30 -22.62
C ASN A 96 -7.69 -4.11 -22.20
N TRP A 97 -7.84 -5.43 -22.18
CA TRP A 97 -6.78 -6.37 -21.80
C TRP A 97 -5.68 -6.54 -22.85
N SER A 98 -5.91 -6.13 -24.09
CA SER A 98 -4.96 -6.22 -25.20
C SER A 98 -4.30 -4.88 -25.53
N ILE A 99 -4.47 -3.86 -24.68
CA ILE A 99 -3.95 -2.52 -24.96
C ILE A 99 -2.43 -2.51 -25.00
N ASN A 100 -1.89 -1.83 -26.01
CA ASN A 100 -0.49 -1.48 -26.09
C ASN A 100 -0.38 -0.17 -26.88
N THR A 101 -0.33 0.96 -26.17
CA THR A 101 -0.30 2.29 -26.77
C THR A 101 1.12 2.77 -27.08
N GLY A 102 2.15 1.98 -26.73
CA GLY A 102 3.55 2.39 -26.82
C GLY A 102 4.02 3.32 -25.69
N ASN A 103 3.24 3.46 -24.61
CA ASN A 103 3.60 4.28 -23.44
C ASN A 103 4.55 3.57 -22.44
N GLY A 104 5.07 2.39 -22.79
CA GLY A 104 5.92 1.56 -21.92
C GLY A 104 5.17 0.62 -20.97
N TYR A 105 3.83 0.64 -21.00
CA TYR A 105 2.97 -0.28 -20.26
C TYR A 105 2.09 -1.06 -21.23
N SER A 106 1.64 -2.24 -20.79
CA SER A 106 0.87 -3.14 -21.65
C SER A 106 -0.17 -3.92 -20.86
N GLY A 107 -1.27 -4.27 -21.54
CA GLY A 107 -2.33 -5.10 -20.99
C GLY A 107 -3.32 -4.34 -20.09
N GLY A 108 -4.32 -5.05 -19.59
CA GLY A 108 -5.44 -4.48 -18.84
C GLY A 108 -5.03 -3.80 -17.55
N LEU A 109 -3.98 -4.33 -16.90
CA LEU A 109 -3.46 -3.83 -15.63
C LEU A 109 -2.23 -2.94 -15.79
N GLN A 110 -1.92 -2.52 -17.02
CA GLN A 110 -0.82 -1.62 -17.35
C GLN A 110 0.52 -2.08 -16.75
N PHE A 111 0.96 -3.29 -17.10
CA PHE A 111 2.25 -3.81 -16.64
C PHE A 111 3.42 -3.20 -17.42
N SER A 112 4.49 -2.83 -16.70
CA SER A 112 5.79 -2.60 -17.32
C SER A 112 6.44 -3.93 -17.74
N PRO A 113 7.30 -3.97 -18.77
CA PRO A 113 7.97 -5.21 -19.20
C PRO A 113 8.82 -5.86 -18.10
N SER A 114 9.44 -5.05 -17.24
CA SER A 114 10.26 -5.53 -16.11
C SER A 114 9.40 -6.18 -15.04
N THR A 115 8.32 -5.53 -14.60
CA THR A 115 7.40 -6.08 -13.59
C THR A 115 6.72 -7.34 -14.10
N TRP A 116 6.26 -7.33 -15.36
CA TRP A 116 5.66 -8.50 -16.01
C TRP A 116 6.55 -9.73 -15.92
N ARG A 117 7.81 -9.59 -16.37
CA ARG A 117 8.78 -10.69 -16.39
C ARG A 117 9.22 -11.12 -14.98
N ALA A 118 9.41 -10.16 -14.08
CA ALA A 118 9.80 -10.45 -12.70
C ALA A 118 8.74 -11.26 -11.95
N ASN A 119 7.47 -11.13 -12.33
CA ASN A 119 6.34 -11.80 -11.70
C ASN A 119 5.86 -13.03 -12.50
N GLY A 120 6.71 -13.55 -13.39
CA GLY A 120 6.51 -14.81 -14.10
C GLY A 120 5.67 -14.70 -15.37
N GLY A 121 5.46 -13.49 -15.90
CA GLY A 121 4.89 -13.27 -17.22
C GLY A 121 5.92 -13.52 -18.33
N SER A 122 5.45 -14.02 -19.48
CA SER A 122 6.28 -14.22 -20.68
C SER A 122 5.81 -13.30 -21.81
N GLY A 123 6.72 -12.89 -22.70
CA GLY A 123 6.41 -11.95 -23.78
C GLY A 123 5.95 -10.58 -23.24
N SER A 124 4.91 -10.01 -23.86
CA SER A 124 4.28 -8.75 -23.44
C SER A 124 2.88 -9.02 -22.87
N ALA A 125 2.48 -8.28 -21.84
CA ALA A 125 1.21 -8.52 -21.14
C ALA A 125 0.00 -8.39 -22.06
N ASN A 126 0.01 -7.50 -23.04
CA ASN A 126 -1.07 -7.31 -24.01
C ASN A 126 -1.32 -8.53 -24.92
N ASN A 127 -0.35 -9.43 -25.05
CA ASN A 127 -0.47 -10.68 -25.82
C ASN A 127 -0.91 -11.86 -24.92
N ALA A 128 -0.93 -11.67 -23.61
CA ALA A 128 -1.36 -12.69 -22.66
C ALA A 128 -2.88 -12.59 -22.44
N SER A 129 -3.50 -13.72 -22.12
CA SER A 129 -4.91 -13.72 -21.72
C SER A 129 -5.13 -12.87 -20.47
N ARG A 130 -6.36 -12.42 -20.28
CA ARG A 130 -6.78 -11.72 -19.06
C ARG A 130 -6.43 -12.53 -17.80
N GLU A 131 -6.68 -13.83 -17.82
CA GLU A 131 -6.44 -14.72 -16.69
C GLU A 131 -4.94 -14.85 -16.38
N GLU A 132 -4.10 -14.86 -17.40
CA GLU A 132 -2.65 -14.85 -17.23
C GLU A 132 -2.16 -13.52 -16.66
N GLN A 133 -2.75 -12.41 -17.10
CA GLN A 133 -2.45 -11.10 -16.52
C GLN A 133 -2.86 -11.01 -15.06
N ILE A 134 -4.03 -11.55 -14.69
CA ILE A 134 -4.48 -11.65 -13.30
C ILE A 134 -3.54 -12.54 -12.48
N ARG A 135 -3.11 -13.69 -13.01
CA ARG A 135 -2.14 -14.57 -12.32
C ARG A 135 -0.84 -13.83 -11.99
N VAL A 136 -0.33 -13.04 -12.92
CA VAL A 136 0.87 -12.22 -12.69
C VAL A 136 0.57 -11.08 -11.71
N ALA A 137 -0.62 -10.50 -11.76
CA ALA A 137 -1.06 -9.46 -10.82
C ALA A 137 -1.15 -9.98 -9.38
N GLU A 138 -1.62 -11.20 -9.17
CA GLU A 138 -1.62 -11.88 -7.87
C GLU A 138 -0.20 -12.07 -7.33
N ASN A 139 0.77 -12.35 -8.19
CA ASN A 139 2.18 -12.44 -7.79
C ASN A 139 2.73 -11.07 -7.35
N VAL A 140 2.34 -9.99 -8.05
CA VAL A 140 2.67 -8.62 -7.66
C VAL A 140 1.99 -8.26 -6.34
N LEU A 141 0.71 -8.59 -6.18
CA LEU A 141 -0.05 -8.35 -4.96
C LEU A 141 0.62 -9.01 -3.75
N ARG A 142 1.11 -10.24 -3.90
CA ARG A 142 1.84 -10.93 -2.81
C ARG A 142 3.17 -10.28 -2.46
N SER A 143 3.84 -9.62 -3.41
CA SER A 143 5.17 -9.06 -3.19
C SER A 143 5.15 -7.58 -2.77
N GLN A 144 4.23 -6.79 -3.33
CA GLN A 144 4.16 -5.33 -3.20
C GLN A 144 2.86 -4.86 -2.55
N GLY A 145 1.87 -5.73 -2.40
CA GLY A 145 0.53 -5.36 -1.99
C GLY A 145 -0.22 -4.60 -3.09
N ILE A 146 -1.42 -4.11 -2.73
CA ILE A 146 -2.28 -3.35 -3.65
C ILE A 146 -1.67 -2.00 -4.06
N GLY A 147 -0.63 -1.54 -3.33
CA GLY A 147 0.11 -0.31 -3.61
C GLY A 147 0.85 -0.29 -4.94
N ALA A 148 1.01 -1.44 -5.61
CA ALA A 148 1.48 -1.50 -7.00
C ALA A 148 0.53 -0.81 -7.99
N TRP A 149 -0.75 -0.63 -7.61
CA TRP A 149 -1.76 0.16 -8.31
C TRP A 149 -2.23 1.32 -7.42
N PRO A 150 -1.41 2.38 -7.24
CA PRO A 150 -1.66 3.39 -6.21
C PRO A 150 -2.95 4.19 -6.42
N VAL A 151 -3.37 4.40 -7.66
CA VAL A 151 -4.57 5.20 -8.00
C VAL A 151 -5.79 4.31 -8.19
N CYS A 152 -5.62 3.19 -8.89
CA CYS A 152 -6.69 2.31 -9.31
C CYS A 152 -6.94 1.13 -8.35
N GLY A 153 -5.95 0.74 -7.55
CA GLY A 153 -6.04 -0.40 -6.64
C GLY A 153 -7.12 -0.26 -5.58
N ARG A 154 -7.43 0.98 -5.14
CA ARG A 154 -8.56 1.28 -4.25
C ARG A 154 -9.95 1.03 -4.84
N ARG A 155 -10.04 0.81 -6.17
CA ARG A 155 -11.29 0.51 -6.86
C ARG A 155 -11.54 -1.01 -6.95
N GLY A 156 -10.53 -1.81 -6.61
CA GLY A 156 -10.54 -3.27 -6.65
C GLY A 156 -10.66 -3.90 -5.28
#